data_AF-A0A963Y4S7-F1
#
_entry.id   AF-A0A963Y4S7-F1
#
_cell.length_a   1.000
_cell.length_b   1.000
_cell.length_c   1.000
_cell.angle_alpha   90.00
_cell.angle_beta   90.00
_cell.angle_gamma   90.00
#
_symmetry.space_group_name_H-M   'P 1'
#
loop_
_entity.id
_entity.type
_entity.pdbx_description
1 polymer ?
#
loop_
_entity_poly.entity_id
_entity_poly.type
_entity_poly.pdbx_seq_one_letter_code
_entity_poly.pdbx_strand_id
1 'polypeptide(L)'
;QITDITDAMIVGRLFQMLMEAGVVIVTTSNRPPEDLYKNGLNRALFLPFIALLRERMDVIALESETDYRQHRLTGAEVYFTPADARARAAMDALWSELTGVGAGSPLVLEVQGRKVEIPHHHNAVARAGFWDLCGRPLGPADYLALAERVRVLMIEDIPHLSAANYNEAKRFVTLIDALYEAKVRLVCSAADEPERLYMEGEGSFEFERTASRLREMQAADWGAGRG
;
A
#
# COMPACT_ATOMS: atom_id res chain seq x y z
N GLN A 1 12.49 13.08 7.87
CA GLN A 1 11.74 14.34 7.67
C GLN A 1 12.14 15.28 8.79
N ILE A 2 12.53 16.52 8.47
CA ILE A 2 12.87 17.55 9.46
C ILE A 2 11.57 18.30 9.80
N THR A 3 11.16 18.25 11.06
CA THR A 3 9.89 18.86 11.53
C THR A 3 10.10 20.06 12.43
N ASP A 4 11.32 20.27 12.96
CA ASP A 4 11.67 21.38 13.83
C ASP A 4 12.88 22.19 13.29
N ILE A 5 12.90 23.50 13.56
CA ILE A 5 13.95 24.41 13.09
C ILE A 5 15.31 24.13 13.74
N THR A 6 15.32 23.68 15.00
CA THR A 6 16.54 23.33 15.74
C THR A 6 17.22 22.12 15.10
N ASP A 7 16.44 21.10 14.74
CA ASP A 7 16.93 19.94 14.00
C ASP A 7 17.51 20.36 12.64
N ALA A 8 16.81 21.27 11.96
CA ALA A 8 17.23 21.81 10.67
C ALA A 8 18.61 22.49 10.73
N MET A 9 18.85 23.30 11.77
CA MET A 9 20.13 23.99 11.98
C MET A 9 21.25 23.04 12.41
N ILE A 10 20.96 22.00 13.20
CA ILE A 10 21.95 21.00 13.59
C ILE A 10 22.39 20.18 12.37
N VAL A 11 21.43 19.71 11.56
CA VAL A 11 21.70 18.97 10.33
C VAL A 11 22.55 19.79 9.37
N GLY A 12 22.25 21.09 9.22
CA GLY A 12 23.03 21.97 8.35
C GLY A 12 24.50 22.07 8.75
N ARG A 13 24.78 22.27 10.04
CA ARG A 13 26.16 22.32 10.56
C ARG A 13 26.87 20.98 10.43
N LEU A 14 26.18 19.87 10.69
CA LEU A 14 26.75 18.53 10.55
C LEU A 14 27.19 18.26 9.11
N PHE A 15 26.33 18.56 8.13
CA PHE A 15 26.66 18.38 6.72
C PHE A 15 27.86 19.22 6.30
N GLN A 16 27.93 20.48 6.74
CA GLN A 16 29.08 21.33 6.47
C GLN A 16 30.38 20.72 7.02
N MET A 17 30.38 20.27 8.28
CA MET A 17 31.55 19.64 8.89
C MET A 17 31.97 18.34 8.17
N LEU A 18 31.01 17.51 7.76
CA LEU A 18 31.27 16.28 7.02
C LEU A 18 31.89 16.58 5.64
N MET A 19 31.38 17.59 4.94
CA MET A 19 31.92 18.02 3.65
C MET A 19 33.33 18.62 3.78
N GLU A 20 33.58 19.43 4.82
CA GLU A 20 34.90 19.99 5.12
C GLU A 20 35.93 18.91 5.48
N ALA A 21 35.48 17.82 6.10
CA ALA A 21 36.29 16.65 6.40
C ALA A 21 36.51 15.71 5.20
N GLY A 22 35.99 16.04 4.01
CA GLY A 22 36.12 15.22 2.80
C GLY A 22 35.30 13.93 2.83
N VAL A 23 34.26 13.85 3.67
CA VAL A 23 33.38 12.69 3.76
C VAL A 23 32.44 12.64 2.56
N VAL A 24 32.31 11.46 1.95
CA VAL A 24 31.30 11.22 0.91
C VAL A 24 29.94 11.05 1.57
N ILE A 25 28.99 11.91 1.22
CA ILE A 25 27.64 11.92 1.77
C ILE A 25 26.67 11.34 0.74
N VAL A 26 25.97 10.28 1.11
CA VAL A 26 24.84 9.73 0.35
C VAL A 26 23.60 9.82 1.23
N THR A 27 22.55 10.47 0.74
CA THR A 27 21.30 10.64 1.49
C THR A 27 20.11 10.57 0.53
N THR A 28 18.98 10.08 1.03
CA THR A 28 17.72 9.95 0.28
C THR A 28 16.66 10.86 0.91
N SER A 29 15.88 11.55 0.07
CA SER A 29 14.81 12.43 0.51
C SER A 29 13.54 12.19 -0.31
N ASN A 30 12.38 12.22 0.35
CA ASN A 30 11.06 12.15 -0.31
C ASN A 30 10.63 13.50 -0.93
N ARG A 31 11.45 14.54 -0.80
CA ARG A 31 11.20 15.89 -1.33
C ARG A 31 12.48 16.42 -1.95
N PRO A 32 12.40 17.18 -3.05
CA PRO A 32 13.57 17.84 -3.58
C PRO A 32 14.07 18.90 -2.58
N PRO A 33 15.35 19.30 -2.65
CA PRO A 33 15.98 20.19 -1.66
C PRO A 33 15.21 21.49 -1.41
N GLU A 34 14.62 22.10 -2.43
CA GLU A 34 13.83 23.33 -2.33
C GLU A 34 12.57 23.19 -1.46
N ASP A 35 12.02 21.98 -1.39
CA ASP A 35 10.80 21.64 -0.66
C ASP A 35 11.10 21.09 0.74
N LEU A 36 12.37 20.97 1.11
CA LEU A 36 12.76 20.65 2.48
C LEU A 36 12.34 21.79 3.42
N TYR A 37 11.64 21.42 4.49
CA TYR A 37 11.12 22.34 5.50
C TYR A 37 10.24 23.47 4.92
N LYS A 38 9.56 23.20 3.79
CA LYS A 38 8.59 24.11 3.18
C LYS A 38 7.49 24.46 4.19
N ASN A 39 7.20 25.75 4.35
CA ASN A 39 6.26 26.32 5.33
C ASN A 39 6.65 26.14 6.82
N GLY A 40 7.87 25.68 7.12
CA GLY A 40 8.36 25.59 8.48
C GLY A 40 8.59 26.96 9.14
N LEU A 41 8.43 27.03 10.46
CA LEU A 41 8.65 28.23 11.24
C LEU A 41 10.12 28.68 11.10
N ASN A 42 10.37 29.96 10.82
CA ASN A 42 11.71 30.51 10.57
C ASN A 42 12.51 29.84 9.41
N ARG A 43 11.83 29.32 8.37
CA ARG A 43 12.46 28.72 7.18
C ARG A 43 13.61 29.53 6.57
N ALA A 44 13.61 30.86 6.69
CA ALA A 44 14.70 31.72 6.23
C ALA A 44 16.08 31.28 6.77
N LEU A 45 16.15 30.76 7.99
CA LEU A 45 17.38 30.24 8.61
C LEU A 45 17.86 28.92 7.99
N PHE A 46 16.98 28.20 7.30
CA PHE A 46 17.27 26.92 6.65
C PHE A 46 17.65 27.07 5.17
N LEU A 47 17.33 28.21 4.55
CA LEU A 47 17.70 28.52 3.16
C LEU A 47 19.21 28.37 2.86
N PRO A 48 20.15 28.76 3.75
CA PRO A 48 21.58 28.56 3.52
C PRO A 48 21.95 27.07 3.37
N PHE A 49 21.30 26.19 4.13
CA PHE A 49 21.54 24.75 4.00
C PHE A 49 21.00 24.20 2.68
N ILE A 50 19.81 24.65 2.24
CA ILE A 50 19.29 24.30 0.91
C ILE A 50 20.26 24.74 -0.19
N ALA A 51 20.84 25.95 -0.08
CA ALA A 51 21.85 26.43 -1.02
C ALA A 51 23.11 25.55 -1.01
N LEU A 52 23.61 25.16 0.17
CA LEU A 52 24.74 24.25 0.31
C LEU A 52 24.50 22.91 -0.38
N LEU A 53 23.31 22.32 -0.20
CA LEU A 53 22.94 21.06 -0.87
C LEU A 53 23.00 21.20 -2.39
N ARG A 54 22.51 22.32 -2.95
CA ARG A 54 22.53 22.56 -4.40
C ARG A 54 23.92 22.82 -4.96
N GLU A 55 24.79 23.44 -4.18
CA GLU A 55 26.14 23.79 -4.61
C GLU A 55 27.10 22.59 -4.54
N ARG A 56 26.91 21.72 -3.54
CA ARG A 56 27.92 20.71 -3.16
C ARG A 56 27.47 19.27 -3.37
N MET A 57 26.21 19.01 -3.72
CA MET A 57 25.69 17.66 -3.92
C MET A 57 25.03 17.51 -5.28
N ASP A 58 25.22 16.34 -5.88
CA ASP A 58 24.47 15.94 -7.07
C ASP A 58 23.07 15.50 -6.64
N VAL A 59 22.08 16.33 -6.98
CA VAL A 59 20.68 15.99 -6.76
C VAL A 59 20.22 15.11 -7.89
N ILE A 60 20.37 13.81 -7.70
CA ILE A 60 19.79 12.82 -8.58
C ILE A 60 18.32 12.70 -8.18
N ALA A 61 17.44 13.22 -9.02
CA ALA A 61 16.05 12.83 -8.98
C ALA A 61 16.01 11.33 -9.28
N LEU A 62 15.90 10.53 -8.21
CA LEU A 62 15.31 9.22 -8.34
C LEU A 62 13.86 9.50 -8.69
N GLU A 63 13.57 9.61 -9.99
CA GLU A 63 12.22 9.44 -10.48
C GLU A 63 11.77 8.05 -10.01
N SER A 64 11.19 7.98 -8.81
CA SER A 64 10.06 7.10 -8.64
C SER A 64 9.02 7.69 -9.58
N GLU A 65 9.03 7.23 -10.83
CA GLU A 65 7.94 7.35 -11.80
C GLU A 65 6.66 7.81 -11.11
N THR A 66 6.41 9.12 -11.15
CA THR A 66 5.22 9.85 -10.68
C THR A 66 4.05 8.93 -10.33
N ASP A 67 3.94 8.40 -9.09
CA ASP A 67 3.08 7.25 -8.71
C ASP A 67 2.14 6.72 -9.83
N TYR A 68 2.74 6.17 -10.89
CA TYR A 68 1.99 5.81 -12.11
C TYR A 68 1.18 4.54 -11.85
N ARG A 69 1.31 3.94 -10.66
CA ARG A 69 0.65 2.69 -10.28
C ARG A 69 -0.82 2.92 -9.95
N GLN A 70 -1.16 4.02 -9.28
CA GLN A 70 -2.57 4.38 -9.10
C GLN A 70 -3.22 4.80 -10.43
N HIS A 71 -2.51 5.57 -11.26
CA HIS A 71 -3.01 5.97 -12.60
C HIS A 71 -3.16 4.79 -13.57
N ARG A 72 -2.32 3.74 -13.48
CA ARG A 72 -2.46 2.51 -14.28
C ARG A 72 -3.70 1.70 -13.93
N LEU A 73 -4.10 1.70 -12.66
CA LEU A 73 -5.34 1.05 -12.21
C LEU A 73 -6.59 1.90 -12.47
N THR A 74 -6.43 3.17 -12.85
CA THR A 74 -7.56 4.03 -13.25
C THR A 74 -8.16 3.51 -14.56
N GLY A 75 -9.34 2.90 -14.47
CA GLY A 75 -10.03 2.30 -15.62
C GLY A 75 -9.65 0.85 -15.93
N ALA A 76 -8.71 0.25 -15.20
CA ALA A 76 -8.45 -1.18 -15.27
C ALA A 76 -9.56 -1.97 -14.58
N GLU A 77 -9.89 -3.16 -15.12
CA GLU A 77 -10.73 -4.14 -14.42
C GLU A 77 -9.98 -4.61 -13.17
N VAL A 78 -10.59 -4.44 -11.99
CA VAL A 78 -9.98 -4.80 -10.70
C VAL A 78 -10.71 -5.91 -9.97
N TYR A 79 -11.81 -6.39 -10.52
CA TYR A 79 -12.59 -7.49 -9.96
C TYR A 79 -12.86 -8.51 -11.07
N PHE A 80 -12.27 -9.69 -10.94
CA PHE A 80 -12.36 -10.74 -11.95
C PHE A 80 -13.27 -11.86 -11.45
N THR A 81 -14.31 -12.16 -12.22
CA THR A 81 -15.19 -13.31 -11.95
C THR A 81 -15.58 -14.01 -13.26
N PRO A 82 -15.70 -15.35 -13.27
CA PRO A 82 -15.32 -16.26 -12.17
C PRO A 82 -13.80 -16.34 -11.99
N ALA A 83 -13.34 -16.85 -10.84
CA ALA A 83 -11.93 -17.10 -10.53
C ALA A 83 -11.37 -18.30 -11.34
N ASP A 84 -11.24 -18.09 -12.65
CA ASP A 84 -10.79 -19.08 -13.62
C ASP A 84 -9.37 -18.77 -14.16
N ALA A 85 -8.95 -19.52 -15.18
CA ALA A 85 -7.64 -19.32 -15.81
C ALA A 85 -7.49 -17.93 -16.47
N ARG A 86 -8.58 -17.31 -16.93
CA ARG A 86 -8.55 -15.95 -17.49
C ARG A 86 -8.31 -14.94 -16.38
N ALA A 87 -9.02 -15.07 -15.26
CA ALA A 87 -8.82 -14.21 -14.09
C ALA A 87 -7.38 -14.32 -13.57
N ARG A 88 -6.84 -15.53 -13.48
CA ARG A 88 -5.44 -15.76 -13.06
C ARG A 88 -4.44 -15.09 -13.99
N ALA A 89 -4.60 -15.23 -15.31
CA ALA A 89 -3.73 -14.58 -16.28
C ALA A 89 -3.80 -13.04 -16.19
N ALA A 90 -4.99 -12.48 -15.95
CA ALA A 90 -5.16 -11.04 -15.75
C ALA A 90 -4.50 -10.55 -14.45
N MET A 91 -4.63 -11.30 -13.36
CA MET A 91 -3.96 -11.03 -12.09
C MET A 91 -2.43 -11.10 -12.24
N ASP A 92 -1.90 -12.07 -12.99
CA ASP A 92 -0.46 -12.19 -13.28
C ASP A 92 0.06 -11.01 -14.10
N ALA A 93 -0.70 -10.57 -15.10
CA ALA A 93 -0.36 -9.42 -15.92
C ALA A 93 -0.34 -8.13 -15.08
N LEU A 94 -1.38 -7.89 -14.28
CA LEU A 94 -1.46 -6.73 -13.38
C LEU A 94 -0.37 -6.74 -12.32
N TRP A 95 -0.07 -7.90 -11.73
CA TRP A 95 1.05 -8.02 -10.80
C TRP A 95 2.35 -7.60 -11.47
N SER A 96 2.66 -8.16 -12.64
CA SER A 96 3.87 -7.85 -13.40
C SER A 96 3.95 -6.36 -13.78
N GLU A 97 2.83 -5.75 -14.13
CA GLU A 97 2.74 -4.33 -14.46
C GLU A 97 3.00 -3.43 -13.23
N LEU A 98 2.42 -3.79 -12.08
CA LEU A 98 2.54 -3.01 -10.84
C LEU A 98 3.91 -3.17 -10.17
N THR A 99 4.51 -4.34 -10.26
CA THR A 99 5.76 -4.66 -9.56
C THR A 99 7.00 -4.59 -10.46
N GLY A 100 6.83 -4.65 -11.78
CA GLY A 100 7.92 -4.83 -12.73
C GLY A 100 8.46 -6.27 -12.74
N VAL A 101 9.69 -6.45 -13.23
CA VAL A 101 10.34 -7.76 -13.36
C VAL A 101 10.95 -8.20 -12.03
N GLY A 102 10.13 -8.72 -11.13
CA GLY A 102 10.57 -9.31 -9.85
C GLY A 102 9.47 -10.17 -9.23
N ALA A 103 9.81 -11.36 -8.72
CA ALA A 103 8.85 -12.33 -8.17
C ALA A 103 8.20 -11.91 -6.83
N GLY A 104 8.43 -10.67 -6.37
CA GLY A 104 8.14 -10.23 -5.01
C GLY A 104 8.94 -11.02 -3.97
N SER A 105 8.86 -10.57 -2.72
CA SER A 105 9.36 -11.30 -1.55
C SER A 105 8.27 -11.33 -0.49
N PRO A 106 8.28 -12.29 0.45
CA PRO A 106 7.35 -12.26 1.57
C PRO A 106 7.44 -10.97 2.36
N LEU A 107 6.29 -10.42 2.75
CA LEU A 107 6.20 -9.31 3.69
C LEU A 107 5.88 -9.88 5.08
N VAL A 108 6.75 -9.64 6.04
CA VAL A 108 6.54 -10.02 7.45
C VAL A 108 6.16 -8.77 8.25
N LEU A 109 4.95 -8.77 8.79
CA LEU A 109 4.43 -7.75 9.67
C LEU A 109 4.57 -8.22 11.12
N GLU A 110 5.14 -7.37 11.98
CA GLU A 110 5.14 -7.61 13.43
C GLU A 110 3.95 -6.87 14.05
N VAL A 111 2.98 -7.63 14.54
CA VAL A 111 1.73 -7.10 15.10
C VAL A 111 1.57 -7.67 16.50
N GLN A 112 1.66 -6.82 17.53
CA GLN A 112 1.48 -7.24 18.93
C GLN A 112 2.33 -8.48 19.33
N GLY A 113 3.57 -8.55 18.83
CA GLY A 113 4.51 -9.64 19.15
C GLY A 113 4.37 -10.92 18.33
N ARG A 114 3.44 -10.99 17.36
CA ARG A 114 3.36 -12.09 16.39
C ARG A 114 3.75 -11.63 14.99
N LYS A 115 4.20 -12.59 14.17
CA LYS A 115 4.60 -12.39 12.77
C LYS A 115 3.45 -12.80 11.85
N VAL A 116 2.99 -11.86 11.04
CA VAL A 116 2.00 -12.09 9.97
C VAL A 116 2.75 -12.02 8.65
N GLU A 117 2.77 -13.12 7.92
CA GLU A 117 3.48 -13.23 6.65
C GLU A 117 2.50 -13.16 5.48
N ILE A 118 2.78 -12.30 4.52
CA ILE A 118 2.08 -12.17 3.24
C ILE A 118 3.00 -12.72 2.14
N PRO A 119 2.59 -13.72 1.33
CA PRO A 119 3.48 -14.48 0.46
C PRO A 119 4.26 -13.64 -0.55
N HIS A 120 3.58 -12.69 -1.21
CA HIS A 120 4.18 -11.87 -2.24
C HIS A 120 3.99 -10.40 -1.93
N HIS A 121 5.09 -9.66 -1.89
CA HIS A 121 5.09 -8.22 -1.73
C HIS A 121 6.23 -7.58 -2.51
N HIS A 122 5.94 -6.44 -3.12
CA HIS A 122 6.95 -5.59 -3.74
C HIS A 122 6.47 -4.14 -3.75
N ASN A 123 7.26 -3.23 -3.19
CA ASN A 123 7.01 -1.78 -3.19
C ASN A 123 5.55 -1.39 -2.86
N ALA A 124 5.02 -1.82 -1.71
CA ALA A 124 3.66 -1.54 -1.24
C ALA A 124 2.53 -2.16 -2.09
N VAL A 125 2.84 -3.10 -2.97
CA VAL A 125 1.88 -4.00 -3.62
C VAL A 125 2.03 -5.36 -2.99
N ALA A 126 0.94 -5.93 -2.48
CA ALA A 126 0.92 -7.28 -1.93
C ALA A 126 -0.03 -8.18 -2.70
N ARG A 127 0.29 -9.47 -2.79
CA ARG A 127 -0.53 -10.50 -3.42
C ARG A 127 -0.57 -11.75 -2.54
N ALA A 128 -1.76 -12.30 -2.35
CA ALA A 128 -2.00 -13.48 -1.53
C ALA A 128 -3.29 -14.18 -1.98
N GLY A 129 -3.40 -15.49 -1.70
CA GLY A 129 -4.67 -16.19 -1.84
C GLY A 129 -5.64 -15.81 -0.72
N PHE A 130 -6.94 -16.04 -0.96
CA PHE A 130 -7.98 -15.83 0.06
C PHE A 130 -7.66 -16.57 1.36
N TRP A 131 -7.22 -17.83 1.27
CA TRP A 131 -6.94 -18.68 2.43
C TRP A 131 -5.68 -18.26 3.20
N ASP A 132 -4.74 -17.55 2.57
CA ASP A 132 -3.57 -16.98 3.26
C ASP A 132 -3.96 -15.82 4.18
N LEU A 133 -5.06 -15.13 3.88
CA LEU A 133 -5.53 -13.96 4.63
C LEU A 133 -6.67 -14.30 5.58
N CYS A 134 -7.64 -15.10 5.11
CA CYS A 134 -8.87 -15.38 5.83
C CYS A 134 -8.88 -16.79 6.43
N GLY A 135 -8.10 -17.74 5.91
CA GLY A 135 -7.98 -19.10 6.48
C GLY A 135 -7.10 -19.18 7.73
N ARG A 136 -6.28 -18.15 7.98
CA ARG A 136 -5.41 -18.04 9.17
C ARG A 136 -6.11 -17.28 10.30
N PRO A 137 -5.70 -17.47 11.57
CA PRO A 137 -6.27 -16.75 12.71
C PRO A 137 -5.75 -15.30 12.79
N LEU A 138 -5.98 -14.52 11.74
CA LEU A 138 -5.76 -13.09 11.70
C LEU A 138 -6.97 -12.36 12.27
N GLY A 139 -6.72 -11.21 12.90
CA GLY A 139 -7.73 -10.34 13.50
C GLY A 139 -7.58 -8.88 13.04
N PRO A 140 -8.42 -7.98 13.55
CA PRO A 140 -8.49 -6.59 13.09
C PRO A 140 -7.14 -5.86 13.09
N ALA A 141 -6.33 -6.02 14.15
CA ALA A 141 -5.02 -5.39 14.23
C ALA A 141 -4.04 -5.83 13.13
N ASP A 142 -4.16 -7.08 12.67
CA ASP A 142 -3.31 -7.62 11.60
C ASP A 142 -3.69 -7.01 10.25
N TYR A 143 -4.99 -6.89 9.99
CA TYR A 143 -5.49 -6.27 8.75
C TYR A 143 -5.25 -4.77 8.70
N LEU A 144 -5.33 -4.07 9.83
CA LEU A 144 -4.93 -2.67 9.93
C LEU A 144 -3.44 -2.50 9.63
N ALA A 145 -2.58 -3.31 10.25
CA ALA A 145 -1.14 -3.28 9.98
C ALA A 145 -0.83 -3.60 8.51
N LEU A 146 -1.56 -4.51 7.87
CA LEU A 146 -1.46 -4.76 6.43
C LEU A 146 -1.85 -3.52 5.62
N ALA A 147 -3.02 -2.93 5.91
CA ALA A 147 -3.56 -1.78 5.19
C ALA A 147 -2.72 -0.49 5.34
N GLU A 148 -1.93 -0.39 6.41
CA GLU A 148 -0.93 0.67 6.60
C GLU A 148 0.33 0.48 5.74
N ARG A 149 0.68 -0.77 5.42
CA ARG A 149 1.92 -1.10 4.71
C ARG A 149 1.77 -1.19 3.20
N VAL A 150 0.55 -1.45 2.71
CA VAL A 150 0.28 -1.62 1.29
C VAL A 150 -0.61 -0.52 0.75
N ARG A 151 -0.36 -0.14 -0.51
CA ARG A 151 -1.22 0.73 -1.31
C ARG A 151 -2.16 -0.07 -2.21
N VAL A 152 -1.71 -1.25 -2.64
CA VAL A 152 -2.49 -2.20 -3.45
C VAL A 152 -2.45 -3.57 -2.78
N LEU A 153 -3.61 -4.20 -2.61
CA LEU A 153 -3.71 -5.60 -2.22
C LEU A 153 -4.40 -6.39 -3.34
N MET A 154 -3.75 -7.46 -3.78
CA MET A 154 -4.26 -8.42 -4.75
C MET A 154 -4.69 -9.69 -4.02
N ILE A 155 -5.97 -10.05 -4.07
CA ILE A 155 -6.51 -11.25 -3.42
C ILE A 155 -6.96 -12.26 -4.48
N GLU A 156 -6.44 -13.48 -4.41
CA GLU A 156 -6.77 -14.52 -5.38
C GLU A 156 -7.76 -15.54 -4.85
N ASP A 157 -8.61 -16.01 -5.76
CA ASP A 157 -9.46 -17.18 -5.60
C ASP A 157 -10.40 -17.07 -4.38
N ILE A 158 -11.08 -15.93 -4.25
CA ILE A 158 -12.13 -15.72 -3.24
C ILE A 158 -13.27 -16.71 -3.53
N PRO A 159 -13.55 -17.68 -2.63
CA PRO A 159 -14.55 -18.71 -2.88
C PRO A 159 -15.97 -18.19 -2.64
N HIS A 160 -16.98 -18.99 -2.99
CA HIS A 160 -18.29 -18.83 -2.37
C HIS A 160 -18.18 -19.04 -0.86
N LEU A 161 -18.74 -18.10 -0.12
CA LEU A 161 -18.81 -18.08 1.32
C LEU A 161 -20.20 -18.55 1.77
N SER A 162 -20.24 -19.24 2.90
CA SER A 162 -21.42 -19.91 3.44
C SER A 162 -21.27 -20.11 4.96
N ALA A 163 -22.29 -20.67 5.59
CA ALA A 163 -22.21 -21.06 7.01
C ALA A 163 -21.03 -22.03 7.31
N ALA A 164 -20.57 -22.82 6.34
CA ALA A 164 -19.48 -23.79 6.54
C ALA A 164 -18.10 -23.12 6.72
N ASN A 165 -17.91 -21.91 6.17
CA ASN A 165 -16.68 -21.11 6.28
C ASN A 165 -16.98 -19.73 6.89
N TYR A 166 -17.89 -19.70 7.87
CA TYR A 166 -18.38 -18.49 8.52
C TYR A 166 -17.24 -17.67 9.17
N ASN A 167 -16.27 -18.33 9.80
CA ASN A 167 -15.14 -17.63 10.44
C ASN A 167 -14.28 -16.89 9.40
N GLU A 168 -14.05 -17.52 8.24
CA GLU A 168 -13.31 -16.95 7.13
C GLU A 168 -14.10 -15.83 6.46
N ALA A 169 -15.41 -15.97 6.33
CA ALA A 169 -16.29 -14.91 5.86
C ALA A 169 -16.22 -13.68 6.78
N LYS A 170 -16.29 -13.87 8.11
CA LYS A 170 -16.16 -12.78 9.08
C LYS A 170 -14.80 -12.09 9.05
N ARG A 171 -13.72 -12.86 8.85
CA ARG A 171 -12.38 -12.32 8.64
C ARG A 171 -12.29 -11.53 7.34
N PHE A 172 -12.93 -12.01 6.27
CA PHE A 172 -13.00 -11.29 5.01
C PHE A 172 -13.74 -9.95 5.15
N VAL A 173 -14.89 -9.92 5.83
CA VAL A 173 -15.58 -8.67 6.18
C VAL A 173 -14.65 -7.71 6.91
N THR A 174 -13.94 -8.20 7.94
CA THR A 174 -13.00 -7.38 8.72
C THR A 174 -11.84 -6.84 7.87
N LEU A 175 -11.31 -7.66 6.96
CA LEU A 175 -10.27 -7.25 6.02
C LEU A 175 -10.79 -6.16 5.07
N ILE A 176 -11.94 -6.36 4.43
CA ILE A 176 -12.53 -5.37 3.52
C ILE A 176 -12.78 -4.04 4.25
N ASP A 177 -13.26 -4.09 5.49
CA ASP A 177 -13.49 -2.90 6.31
C ASP A 177 -12.19 -2.12 6.53
N ALA A 178 -11.11 -2.81 6.93
CA ALA A 178 -9.80 -2.19 7.11
C ALA A 178 -9.24 -1.58 5.82
N LEU A 179 -9.35 -2.29 4.69
CA LEU A 179 -8.89 -1.79 3.38
C LEU A 179 -9.72 -0.60 2.90
N TYR A 180 -11.03 -0.64 3.12
CA TYR A 180 -11.96 0.41 2.72
C TYR A 180 -11.69 1.71 3.49
N GLU A 181 -11.51 1.63 4.81
CA GLU A 181 -11.17 2.76 5.67
C GLU A 181 -9.81 3.35 5.33
N ALA A 182 -8.82 2.49 5.09
CA ALA A 182 -7.48 2.90 4.69
C ALA A 182 -7.39 3.38 3.24
N LYS A 183 -8.46 3.27 2.44
CA LYS A 183 -8.47 3.57 1.00
C LYS A 183 -7.37 2.82 0.24
N VAL A 184 -7.15 1.56 0.60
CA VAL A 184 -6.28 0.64 -0.15
C VAL A 184 -6.98 0.25 -1.44
N ARG A 185 -6.23 0.17 -2.54
CA ARG A 185 -6.75 -0.33 -3.82
C ARG A 185 -6.78 -1.85 -3.76
N LEU A 186 -7.97 -2.43 -3.93
CA LEU A 186 -8.16 -3.87 -3.99
C LEU A 186 -8.23 -4.30 -5.46
N VAL A 187 -7.48 -5.34 -5.79
CA VAL A 187 -7.66 -6.13 -7.02
C VAL A 187 -7.96 -7.56 -6.59
N CYS A 188 -8.96 -8.22 -7.15
CA CYS A 188 -9.23 -9.60 -6.76
C CYS A 188 -9.83 -10.48 -7.86
N SER A 189 -9.61 -11.79 -7.73
CA SER A 189 -10.41 -12.81 -8.41
C SER A 189 -11.36 -13.49 -7.43
N ALA A 190 -12.59 -13.70 -7.85
CA ALA A 190 -13.64 -14.24 -7.00
C ALA A 190 -14.55 -15.21 -7.75
N ALA A 191 -15.16 -16.14 -7.02
CA ALA A 191 -16.03 -17.17 -7.59
C ALA A 191 -17.34 -16.61 -8.17
N ASP A 192 -17.78 -15.42 -7.74
CA ASP A 192 -19.00 -14.76 -8.20
C ASP A 192 -18.92 -13.23 -8.03
N GLU A 193 -19.96 -12.53 -8.45
CA GLU A 193 -20.20 -11.10 -8.17
C GLU A 193 -20.27 -10.85 -6.64
N PRO A 194 -19.92 -9.65 -6.14
CA PRO A 194 -19.88 -9.36 -4.71
C PRO A 194 -21.14 -9.74 -3.93
N GLU A 195 -22.32 -9.46 -4.48
CA GLU A 195 -23.62 -9.75 -3.85
C GLU A 195 -23.94 -11.26 -3.80
N ARG A 196 -23.23 -12.07 -4.58
CA ARG A 196 -23.45 -13.52 -4.70
C ARG A 196 -22.38 -14.35 -3.99
N LEU A 197 -21.37 -13.70 -3.41
CA LEU A 197 -20.34 -14.41 -2.64
C LEU A 197 -20.88 -15.00 -1.33
N TYR A 198 -21.94 -14.43 -0.74
CA TYR A 198 -22.58 -14.97 0.46
C TYR A 198 -24.10 -14.78 0.37
N MET A 199 -24.80 -15.77 -0.16
CA MET A 199 -26.25 -15.63 -0.44
C MET A 199 -27.13 -15.88 0.79
N GLU A 200 -26.75 -16.81 1.68
CA GLU A 200 -27.61 -17.24 2.79
C GLU A 200 -26.80 -17.65 4.02
N GLY A 201 -27.35 -17.39 5.22
CA GLY A 201 -26.76 -17.77 6.50
C GLY A 201 -26.70 -16.63 7.52
N GLU A 202 -26.28 -16.95 8.74
CA GLU A 202 -26.01 -15.95 9.78
C GLU A 202 -24.94 -14.96 9.29
N GLY A 203 -25.12 -13.64 9.51
CA GLY A 203 -24.19 -12.62 9.03
C GLY A 203 -24.41 -12.12 7.59
N SER A 204 -25.46 -12.57 6.89
CA SER A 204 -25.79 -12.09 5.53
C SER A 204 -25.92 -10.57 5.44
N PHE A 205 -26.53 -9.92 6.45
CA PHE A 205 -26.65 -8.47 6.53
C PHE A 205 -25.29 -7.74 6.62
N GLU A 206 -24.33 -8.26 7.39
CA GLU A 206 -22.97 -7.69 7.46
C GLU A 206 -22.25 -7.87 6.12
N PHE A 207 -22.54 -8.97 5.42
CA PHE A 207 -21.98 -9.25 4.12
C PHE A 207 -22.56 -8.36 3.01
N GLU A 208 -23.85 -7.99 3.05
CA GLU A 208 -24.43 -7.01 2.12
C GLU A 208 -23.67 -5.68 2.14
N ARG A 209 -23.31 -5.19 3.33
CA ARG A 209 -22.46 -4.00 3.48
C ARG A 209 -21.08 -4.20 2.85
N THR A 210 -20.52 -5.40 3.01
CA THR A 210 -19.22 -5.77 2.43
C THR A 210 -19.29 -5.83 0.91
N ALA A 211 -20.37 -6.37 0.34
CA ALA A 211 -20.61 -6.39 -1.10
C ALA A 211 -20.72 -4.97 -1.70
N SER A 212 -21.43 -4.05 -1.04
CA SER A 212 -21.47 -2.63 -1.43
C SER A 212 -20.07 -2.00 -1.43
N ARG A 213 -19.29 -2.23 -0.37
CA ARG A 213 -17.91 -1.74 -0.28
C ARG A 213 -17.04 -2.28 -1.40
N LEU A 214 -17.14 -3.58 -1.71
CA LEU A 214 -16.43 -4.19 -2.83
C LEU A 214 -16.81 -3.55 -4.18
N ARG A 215 -18.09 -3.20 -4.39
CA ARG A 215 -18.53 -2.46 -5.59
C ARG A 215 -17.93 -1.06 -5.66
N GLU A 216 -17.98 -0.31 -4.56
CA GLU A 216 -17.41 1.03 -4.49
C GLU A 216 -15.89 1.02 -4.75
N MET A 217 -15.19 0.02 -4.22
CA MET A 217 -13.75 -0.16 -4.42
C MET A 217 -13.36 -0.45 -5.87
N GLN A 218 -14.30 -0.86 -6.73
CA GLN A 218 -14.10 -1.05 -8.18
C GLN A 218 -14.11 0.27 -8.96
N ALA A 219 -14.62 1.37 -8.39
CA ALA A 219 -14.69 2.65 -9.07
C ALA A 219 -13.29 3.13 -9.53
N ALA A 220 -13.24 3.80 -10.69
CA ALA A 220 -11.98 4.22 -11.31
C ALA A 220 -11.23 5.29 -10.49
N ASP A 221 -11.97 6.10 -9.72
CA ASP A 221 -11.47 7.17 -8.85
C ASP A 221 -11.22 6.71 -7.41
N TRP A 222 -11.42 5.42 -7.10
CA TRP A 222 -11.22 4.89 -5.77
C TRP A 222 -9.77 5.05 -5.30
N GLY A 223 -9.58 5.69 -4.13
CA GLY A 223 -8.27 5.81 -3.48
C GLY A 223 -7.33 6.86 -4.09
N ALA A 224 -7.78 7.66 -5.08
CA ALA A 224 -6.99 8.66 -5.79
C ALA A 224 -6.48 9.85 -4.92
N GLY A 225 -6.84 9.90 -3.63
CA GLY A 225 -6.44 10.94 -2.68
C GLY A 225 -5.27 10.59 -1.76
N ARG A 226 -4.69 9.38 -1.86
CA ARG A 226 -3.53 8.96 -1.05
C ARG A 226 -2.22 9.44 -1.69
N GLY A 227 -1.96 10.75 -1.62
CA GLY A 227 -0.70 11.38 -2.04
C GLY A 227 0.40 11.29 -0.99
#